data_AF-A0AA87IIG2-F1
#
_entry.id   AF-A0AA87IIG2-F1
#
_cell.length_a   1.000
_cell.length_b   1.000
_cell.length_c   1.000
_cell.angle_alpha   90.00
_cell.angle_beta   90.00
_cell.angle_gamma   90.00
#
_symmetry.space_group_name_H-M   'P 1'
#
loop_
_entity.id
_entity.type
_entity.pdbx_description
1 polymer ?
#
loop_
_entity_poly.entity_id
_entity_poly.type
_entity_poly.pdbx_seq_one_letter_code
_entity_poly.pdbx_strand_id
1 'polypeptide(L)'
;MKYIQYKRVIEREHKKSLKKVMYRTCVEEHLNANDGAKKLGIAKELFVYWRHYYRFNKKQLLFDEIANGLTISKNHYLIDLKNLDLKSPSSFEQKSRLMA
;
A
#
# COMPACT_ATOMS: atom_id res chain seq x y z
N MET A 1 -8.91 -11.56 -21.95
CA MET A 1 -9.22 -11.59 -20.51
C MET A 1 -10.44 -12.47 -20.32
N LYS A 2 -10.34 -13.63 -19.64
CA LYS A 2 -11.55 -14.42 -19.29
C LYS A 2 -12.48 -13.54 -18.42
N TYR A 3 -13.80 -13.66 -18.60
CA TYR A 3 -14.84 -13.01 -17.78
C TYR A 3 -14.99 -11.48 -17.92
N ILE A 4 -14.81 -10.93 -19.13
CA ILE A 4 -14.93 -9.48 -19.38
C ILE A 4 -16.34 -8.92 -19.11
N GLN A 5 -17.37 -9.75 -19.23
CA GLN A 5 -18.76 -9.35 -18.98
C GLN A 5 -19.00 -9.08 -17.49
N TYR A 6 -18.56 -9.99 -16.61
CA TYR A 6 -18.64 -9.81 -15.16
C TYR A 6 -17.87 -8.58 -14.67
N LYS A 7 -16.72 -8.28 -15.29
CA LYS A 7 -15.98 -7.06 -14.99
C LYS A 7 -16.84 -5.81 -15.21
N ARG A 8 -17.53 -5.70 -16.35
CA ARG A 8 -18.37 -4.53 -16.65
C ARG A 8 -19.55 -4.39 -15.69
N VAL A 9 -20.13 -5.50 -15.23
CA VAL A 9 -21.22 -5.49 -14.24
C VAL A 9 -20.72 -4.92 -12.92
N ILE A 10 -19.62 -5.45 -12.39
CA ILE A 10 -19.03 -5.01 -11.12
C ILE A 10 -18.59 -3.55 -11.17
N GLU A 11 -17.99 -3.11 -12.28
CA GLU A 11 -17.55 -1.72 -12.43
C GLU A 11 -18.73 -0.73 -12.47
N ARG A 12 -19.87 -1.13 -13.04
CA ARG A 12 -21.10 -0.34 -13.04
C ARG A 12 -21.72 -0.29 -11.65
N GLU A 13 -21.84 -1.44 -10.98
CA GLU A 13 -22.46 -1.56 -9.67
C GLU A 13 -21.69 -0.78 -8.59
N HIS A 14 -20.37 -0.88 -8.60
CA HIS A 14 -19.52 -0.19 -7.63
C HIS A 14 -19.05 1.21 -8.06
N LYS A 15 -19.37 1.66 -9.28
CA LYS A 15 -18.90 2.93 -9.90
C LYS A 15 -17.38 3.14 -9.79
N LYS A 16 -16.61 2.06 -9.65
CA LYS A 16 -15.17 2.05 -9.43
C LYS A 16 -14.56 1.01 -10.35
N SER A 17 -13.30 1.22 -10.75
CA SER A 17 -12.59 0.21 -11.52
C SER A 17 -12.41 -1.08 -10.72
N LEU A 18 -12.41 -2.23 -11.40
CA LEU A 18 -12.27 -3.52 -10.75
C LEU A 18 -11.01 -3.58 -9.88
N LYS A 19 -9.91 -2.95 -10.31
CA LYS A 19 -8.68 -2.81 -9.51
C LYS A 19 -8.93 -2.16 -8.15
N LYS A 20 -9.69 -1.05 -8.10
CA LYS A 20 -10.01 -0.35 -6.85
C LYS A 20 -10.95 -1.16 -5.97
N VAL A 21 -11.92 -1.85 -6.58
CA VAL A 21 -12.81 -2.76 -5.85
C VAL A 21 -12.01 -3.88 -5.19
N MET A 22 -11.13 -4.55 -5.94
CA MET A 22 -10.29 -5.63 -5.41
C MET A 22 -9.30 -5.13 -4.34
N TYR A 23 -8.76 -3.91 -4.48
CA TYR A 23 -7.92 -3.30 -3.45
C TYR A 23 -8.72 -3.11 -2.15
N ARG A 24 -9.89 -2.46 -2.21
CA ARG A 24 -10.74 -2.27 -1.04
C ARG A 24 -11.09 -3.61 -0.39
N THR A 25 -11.60 -4.56 -1.15
CA THR A 25 -12.06 -5.85 -0.62
C THR A 25 -10.93 -6.68 -0.01
N CYS A 26 -9.73 -6.69 -0.62
CA CYS A 26 -8.63 -7.54 -0.15
C CYS A 26 -7.70 -6.84 0.87
N VAL A 27 -7.56 -5.51 0.80
CA VAL A 27 -6.57 -4.75 1.58
C VAL A 27 -7.22 -3.93 2.67
N GLU A 28 -8.30 -3.20 2.37
CA GLU A 28 -8.98 -2.36 3.37
C GLU A 28 -9.90 -3.20 4.25
N GLU A 29 -10.60 -4.16 3.65
CA GLU A 29 -11.62 -4.97 4.34
C GLU A 29 -11.12 -6.37 4.75
N HIS A 30 -9.91 -6.75 4.34
CA HIS A 30 -9.26 -8.04 4.64
C HIS A 30 -10.14 -9.28 4.40
N LEU A 31 -11.05 -9.22 3.41
CA LEU A 31 -11.99 -10.32 3.18
C LEU A 31 -11.32 -11.54 2.54
N ASN A 32 -11.71 -12.73 3.02
CA ASN A 32 -11.29 -13.99 2.43
C ASN A 32 -11.96 -14.23 1.08
N ALA A 33 -11.53 -15.27 0.35
CA ALA A 33 -12.04 -15.54 -0.99
C ALA A 33 -13.55 -15.85 -1.04
N ASN A 34 -14.11 -16.40 0.03
CA ASN A 34 -15.52 -16.79 0.08
C ASN A 34 -16.40 -15.56 0.36
N ASP A 35 -16.02 -14.76 1.35
CA ASP A 35 -16.76 -13.57 1.77
C ASP A 35 -16.64 -12.45 0.73
N GLY A 36 -15.47 -12.29 0.11
CA GLY A 36 -15.28 -11.36 -1.00
C GLY A 36 -16.11 -11.73 -2.24
N ALA A 37 -16.23 -13.01 -2.55
CA ALA A 37 -17.07 -13.49 -3.64
C ALA A 37 -18.56 -13.27 -3.37
N LYS A 38 -19.03 -13.59 -2.15
CA LYS A 38 -20.41 -13.33 -1.71
C LYS A 38 -20.76 -11.84 -1.77
N LYS A 39 -19.86 -10.98 -1.27
CA LYS A 39 -20.06 -9.52 -1.26
C LYS A 39 -20.20 -8.94 -2.67
N LEU A 40 -19.45 -9.49 -3.62
CA LEU A 40 -19.47 -9.05 -5.02
C LEU A 40 -20.51 -9.80 -5.87
N GLY A 41 -21.25 -10.76 -5.30
CA GLY A 41 -22.24 -11.55 -6.04
C GLY A 41 -21.64 -12.39 -7.17
N ILE A 42 -20.37 -12.81 -7.06
CA ILE A 42 -19.67 -13.58 -8.10
C ILE A 42 -19.27 -14.97 -7.63
N ALA A 43 -18.96 -15.85 -8.59
CA ALA A 43 -18.38 -17.14 -8.31
C ALA A 43 -17.01 -17.00 -7.60
N LYS A 44 -16.75 -17.88 -6.63
CA LYS A 44 -15.50 -17.89 -5.85
C LYS A 44 -14.25 -17.98 -6.73
N GLU A 45 -14.27 -18.83 -7.75
CA GLU A 45 -13.15 -19.00 -8.69
C GLU A 45 -12.82 -17.71 -9.44
N LEU A 46 -13.85 -16.96 -9.83
CA LEU A 46 -13.70 -15.67 -10.48
C LEU A 46 -13.06 -14.65 -9.54
N PHE A 47 -13.52 -14.62 -8.29
CA PHE A 47 -12.93 -13.77 -7.26
C PHE A 47 -11.46 -14.12 -7.03
N VAL A 48 -11.12 -15.41 -6.90
CA VAL A 48 -9.73 -15.88 -6.72
C VAL A 48 -8.86 -15.47 -7.90
N TYR A 49 -9.35 -15.65 -9.13
CA TYR A 49 -8.64 -15.24 -10.34
C TYR A 49 -8.36 -13.73 -10.35
N TRP A 50 -9.37 -12.90 -10.08
CA TRP A 50 -9.19 -11.45 -10.02
C TRP A 50 -8.30 -11.02 -8.86
N ARG A 51 -8.43 -11.65 -7.69
CA ARG A 51 -7.60 -11.39 -6.52
C ARG A 51 -6.14 -11.64 -6.87
N HIS A 52 -5.86 -12.77 -7.52
CA HIS A 52 -4.51 -13.09 -7.95
C HIS A 52 -3.99 -12.10 -9.00
N TYR A 53 -4.78 -11.81 -10.03
CA TYR A 53 -4.38 -10.90 -11.11
C TYR A 53 -4.11 -9.47 -10.63
N TYR A 54 -4.96 -8.94 -9.75
CA TYR A 54 -4.91 -7.55 -9.32
C TYR A 54 -4.12 -7.29 -8.05
N ARG A 55 -3.95 -8.28 -7.15
CA ARG A 55 -3.27 -8.09 -5.85
C ARG A 55 -2.07 -9.00 -5.62
N PHE A 56 -2.10 -10.24 -6.11
CA PHE A 56 -1.02 -11.21 -5.84
C PHE A 56 -0.15 -11.52 -7.05
N ASN A 57 -0.20 -10.68 -8.08
CA ASN A 57 0.75 -10.75 -9.17
C ASN A 57 2.15 -10.37 -8.65
N LYS A 58 3.19 -11.10 -9.06
CA LYS A 58 4.59 -10.91 -8.61
C LYS A 58 5.04 -9.44 -8.66
N LYS A 59 4.67 -8.69 -9.70
CA LYS A 59 4.99 -7.26 -9.82
C LYS A 59 4.29 -6.39 -8.75
N GLN A 60 3.05 -6.72 -8.40
CA GLN A 60 2.29 -6.01 -7.36
C GLN A 60 2.83 -6.32 -5.97
N LEU A 61 3.22 -7.57 -5.71
CA LEU A 61 3.84 -7.95 -4.44
C LEU A 61 5.16 -7.21 -4.22
N LEU A 62 6.03 -7.17 -5.25
CA LEU A 62 7.27 -6.40 -5.20
C LEU A 62 7.02 -4.90 -5.01
N PHE A 63 5.99 -4.35 -5.66
CA PHE A 63 5.62 -2.95 -5.49
C PHE A 63 5.17 -2.66 -4.05
N ASP A 64 4.30 -3.50 -3.50
CA ASP A 64 3.80 -3.35 -2.13
C ASP A 64 4.94 -3.48 -1.11
N GLU A 65 5.89 -4.39 -1.34
CA GLU A 65 7.10 -4.56 -0.51
C GLU A 65 7.97 -3.29 -0.54
N ILE A 66 8.28 -2.75 -1.72
CA ILE A 66 9.05 -1.53 -1.88
C ILE A 66 8.32 -0.33 -1.26
N ALA A 67 7.01 -0.20 -1.48
CA ALA A 67 6.20 0.88 -0.93
C ALA A 67 6.20 0.86 0.61
N ASN A 68 6.10 -0.33 1.20
CA ASN A 68 6.22 -0.51 2.65
C ASN A 68 7.63 -0.16 3.14
N GLY A 69 8.68 -0.60 2.44
CA GLY A 69 10.06 -0.27 2.77
C GLY A 69 10.33 1.24 2.74
N LEU A 70 9.82 1.94 1.73
CA LEU A 70 9.91 3.41 1.64
C LEU A 70 9.15 4.11 2.77
N THR A 71 7.98 3.59 3.15
CA THR A 71 7.19 4.14 4.26
C THR A 71 7.93 4.00 5.60
N ILE A 72 8.52 2.82 5.85
CA ILE A 72 9.35 2.57 7.04
C ILE A 72 10.56 3.49 7.06
N SER A 73 11.29 3.60 5.95
CA SER A 73 12.46 4.47 5.81
C SER A 73 12.11 5.95 6.07
N LYS A 74 11.00 6.44 5.53
CA LYS A 74 10.50 7.80 5.80
C LYS A 74 10.22 8.01 7.28
N ASN A 75 9.60 7.03 7.95
CA ASN A 75 9.32 7.13 9.38
C ASN A 75 10.60 7.17 10.21
N HIS A 76 11.61 6.35 9.88
CA HIS A 76 12.92 6.41 10.54
C HIS A 76 13.57 7.78 10.35
N TYR A 77 13.57 8.33 9.14
CA TYR A 77 14.11 9.66 8.89
C TYR A 77 13.37 10.76 9.69
N LEU A 78 12.05 10.67 9.83
CA LEU A 78 11.28 11.60 10.67
C LEU A 78 11.61 11.45 12.16
N ILE A 79 11.91 10.24 12.62
CA ILE A 79 12.38 9.98 13.98
C ILE A 79 13.78 10.57 14.17
N ASP A 80 14.70 10.37 13.22
CA ASP A 80 16.05 10.92 13.26
C ASP A 80 16.03 12.46 13.28
N LEU A 81 15.16 13.09 12.47
CA LEU A 81 14.96 14.55 12.51
C LEU A 81 14.38 15.05 13.83
N LYS A 82 13.53 14.27 14.50
CA LYS A 82 13.02 14.62 15.84
C LYS A 82 14.08 14.44 16.93
N ASN A 83 14.97 13.47 16.75
CA ASN A 83 16.04 13.14 17.68
C ASN A 83 17.30 14.01 17.47
N LEU A 84 17.42 14.68 16.32
CA LEU A 84 18.35 15.77 16.09
C LEU A 84 17.95 16.95 16.98
N ASP A 85 18.45 16.94 18.21
CA ASP A 85 18.36 18.09 19.11
C ASP A 85 19.22 19.23 18.52
N LEU A 86 18.55 20.12 17.77
CA LEU A 86 19.13 21.32 17.13
C LEU A 86 19.74 22.32 18.12
N LYS A 87 19.75 22.01 19.42
CA LYS A 87 20.34 22.82 20.49
C LYS A 87 21.77 22.45 20.85
N SER A 88 22.33 21.37 20.31
CA SER A 88 23.75 21.10 20.52
C SER A 88 24.57 22.07 19.65
N PRO A 89 25.42 22.94 20.25
CA PRO A 89 26.24 23.86 19.48
C PRO A 89 27.06 23.06 18.48
N SER A 90 27.09 23.50 17.22
CA SER A 90 27.93 22.84 16.23
C SER A 90 29.37 22.84 16.75
N SER A 91 30.10 21.74 16.55
CA SER A 91 31.52 21.64 16.92
C SER A 91 32.40 22.73 16.29
N PHE A 92 31.85 23.45 15.29
CA PHE A 92 32.44 24.62 14.67
C PHE A 92 32.35 25.88 15.56
N GLU A 93 31.25 26.08 16.29
CA GLU A 93 31.08 27.23 17.21
C GLU A 93 31.86 27.06 18.51
N GLN A 94 32.10 25.83 18.95
CA GLN A 94 32.90 25.57 20.14
C GLN A 94 34.39 25.85 19.90
N LYS A 95 34.90 25.58 18.69
CA LYS A 95 36.30 25.88 18.32
C LYS A 95 36.59 27.36 18.18
N SER A 96 35.66 28.17 17.68
CA SER A 96 35.85 29.62 17.55
C SER A 96 35.84 30.33 18.92
N ARG A 97 35.08 29.82 19.90
CA ARG A 97 35.07 30.33 21.28
C ARG A 97 36.29 29.95 22.11
N LEU A 98 37.03 28.91 21.74
CA LEU A 98 38.26 28.50 22.42
C LEU A 98 39.51 29.21 21.86
N MET A 99 39.38 29.95 20.75
CA MET A 99 40.45 30.67 20.08
C MET A 99 40.30 32.20 20.14
N ALA A 100 39.30 32.72 20.87
CA ALA A 100 39.08 34.14 21.15
C ALA A 100 39.31 34.42 22.64
#